data_AF-A0A924RRD6-F1
#
_entry.id   AF-A0A924RRD6-F1
#
_cell.length_a   1.000
_cell.length_b   1.000
_cell.length_c   1.000
_cell.angle_alpha   90.00
_cell.angle_beta   90.00
_cell.angle_gamma   90.00
#
_symmetry.space_group_name_H-M   'P 1'
#
loop_
_entity.id
_entity.type
_entity.pdbx_description
1 polymer ?
#
loop_
_entity_poly.entity_id
_entity_poly.type
_entity_poly.pdbx_seq_one_letter_code
_entity_poly.pdbx_strand_id
1 'polypeptide(L)'
;MQEAMKLVNQYIGVTGGYLGDFSYRTHGEFYPEFCGLEISLESFEGTTREKFLSILRGSTPGVQAKIIRGTLARFPVEHPNRPDTRTWDLFNELTFIADRLEKVLTVGSVPNFSREAVTAALLEAEKAQAEGNPIGAVDRMHTVIHGYLISVCNQLDFVHNKEDTISKLFKVIRRNHPKILKENGNPNMEKLFNSFSNILDALSPIRNNSSLAHPNSELVGEAEAILVSNTIRTILQYLDSKI
;
A
#
# COMPACT_ATOMS: atom_id res chain seq x y z
N MET A 1 11.91 -10.84 0.37
CA MET A 1 12.68 -9.61 0.67
C MET A 1 14.05 -9.98 1.22
N GLN A 2 15.09 -9.32 0.73
CA GLN A 2 16.48 -9.45 1.19
C GLN A 2 16.63 -9.00 2.66
N GLU A 3 15.76 -8.10 3.09
CA GLU A 3 15.63 -7.46 4.40
C GLU A 3 15.22 -8.43 5.51
N ALA A 4 14.43 -9.46 5.17
CA ALA A 4 14.05 -10.50 6.13
C ALA A 4 15.27 -11.27 6.65
N MET A 5 16.27 -11.48 5.79
CA MET A 5 17.52 -12.14 6.19
C MET A 5 18.41 -11.22 7.02
N LYS A 6 18.39 -9.90 6.78
CA LYS A 6 19.08 -8.93 7.65
C LYS A 6 18.48 -8.91 9.05
N LEU A 7 17.14 -8.84 9.16
CA LEU A 7 16.44 -8.87 10.45
C LEU A 7 16.82 -10.12 11.26
N VAL A 8 16.78 -11.30 10.63
CA VAL A 8 17.07 -12.57 11.30
C VAL A 8 18.57 -12.74 11.58
N ASN A 9 19.42 -12.62 10.56
CA ASN A 9 20.83 -12.98 10.71
C ASN A 9 21.65 -11.88 11.40
N GLN A 10 21.34 -10.61 11.17
CA GLN A 10 22.15 -9.48 11.66
C GLN A 10 21.51 -8.82 12.89
N TYR A 11 20.19 -8.63 12.90
CA TYR A 11 19.55 -7.97 14.04
C TYR A 11 19.29 -8.95 15.20
N ILE A 12 18.59 -10.06 14.96
CA ILE A 12 18.42 -11.11 15.99
C ILE A 12 19.78 -11.79 16.27
N GLY A 13 20.60 -11.99 15.23
CA GLY A 13 21.97 -12.50 15.34
C GLY A 13 22.08 -14.00 15.17
N VAL A 14 21.22 -14.62 14.35
CA VAL A 14 21.12 -16.09 14.25
C VAL A 14 21.52 -16.60 12.88
N THR A 15 22.37 -17.63 12.86
CA THR A 15 22.86 -18.26 11.62
C THR A 15 22.34 -19.70 11.43
N GLY A 16 21.86 -20.34 12.50
CA GLY A 16 21.36 -21.72 12.53
C GLY A 16 19.84 -21.86 12.28
N GLY A 17 19.27 -23.00 12.69
CA GLY A 17 17.84 -23.31 12.51
C GLY A 17 16.90 -22.64 13.52
N TYR A 18 17.38 -22.23 14.70
CA TYR A 18 16.53 -21.62 15.72
C TYR A 18 16.62 -20.09 15.72
N LEU A 19 15.50 -19.45 15.99
CA LEU A 19 15.38 -17.99 16.09
C LEU A 19 15.87 -17.50 17.47
N GLY A 20 17.17 -17.54 17.73
CA GLY A 20 17.75 -16.98 18.96
C GLY A 20 17.35 -17.77 20.20
N ASP A 21 16.79 -17.09 21.21
CA ASP A 21 16.27 -17.69 22.44
C ASP A 21 14.79 -18.16 22.34
N PHE A 22 14.20 -18.13 21.13
CA PHE A 22 12.84 -18.61 20.94
C PHE A 22 12.72 -20.14 21.06
N SER A 23 11.88 -20.56 21.99
CA SER A 23 11.21 -21.86 21.98
C SER A 23 9.97 -21.80 21.08
N TYR A 24 9.38 -22.94 20.72
CA TYR A 24 8.10 -22.95 20.00
C TYR A 24 6.98 -22.21 20.75
N ARG A 25 6.96 -22.30 22.08
CA ARG A 25 5.99 -21.58 22.92
C ARG A 25 6.21 -20.07 22.87
N THR A 26 7.44 -19.62 23.14
CA THR A 26 7.76 -18.19 23.16
C THR A 26 7.70 -17.56 21.77
N HIS A 27 7.87 -18.34 20.70
CA HIS A 27 7.64 -17.88 19.33
C HIS A 27 6.14 -17.65 19.06
N GLY A 28 5.26 -18.49 19.61
CA GLY A 28 3.81 -18.25 19.53
C GLY A 28 3.38 -16.99 20.28
N GLU A 29 3.91 -16.80 21.50
CA GLU A 29 3.61 -15.64 22.37
C GLU A 29 4.12 -14.32 21.80
N PHE A 30 5.18 -14.35 20.97
CA PHE A 30 5.78 -13.16 20.38
C PHE A 30 4.78 -12.29 19.59
N TYR A 31 3.92 -12.90 18.77
CA TYR A 31 3.02 -12.16 17.88
C TYR A 31 1.95 -11.36 18.65
N PRO A 32 1.20 -11.93 19.61
CA PRO A 32 0.25 -11.15 20.39
C PRO A 32 0.97 -10.17 21.34
N GLU A 33 2.08 -10.56 21.96
CA GLU A 33 2.75 -9.75 22.99
C GLU A 33 3.50 -8.54 22.43
N PHE A 34 4.24 -8.71 21.32
CA PHE A 34 5.10 -7.66 20.77
C PHE A 34 4.59 -7.06 19.47
N CYS A 35 3.77 -7.78 18.70
CA CYS A 35 3.28 -7.31 17.40
C CYS A 35 1.80 -6.89 17.43
N GLY A 36 1.04 -7.26 18.46
CA GLY A 36 -0.41 -7.09 18.48
C GLY A 36 -1.09 -7.84 17.33
N LEU A 37 -0.65 -9.09 17.09
CA LEU A 37 -1.11 -9.95 16.01
C LEU A 37 -1.52 -11.33 16.56
N GLU A 38 -2.70 -11.78 16.19
CA GLU A 38 -3.18 -13.14 16.46
C GLU A 38 -2.73 -14.06 15.30
N ILE A 39 -1.60 -14.76 15.47
CA ILE A 39 -1.04 -15.67 14.46
C ILE A 39 -0.90 -17.07 15.05
N SER A 40 -1.54 -18.06 14.42
CA SER A 40 -1.33 -19.47 14.75
C SER A 40 -0.10 -20.04 14.02
N LEU A 41 0.73 -20.78 14.74
CA LEU A 41 1.93 -21.44 14.21
C LEU A 41 1.69 -22.86 13.70
N GLU A 42 0.47 -23.40 13.87
CA GLU A 42 0.13 -24.79 13.55
C GLU A 42 0.19 -25.07 12.05
N SER A 43 -0.16 -24.09 11.22
CA SER A 43 -0.17 -24.20 9.76
C SER A 43 1.21 -24.05 9.10
N PHE A 44 2.27 -23.83 9.89
CA PHE A 44 3.61 -23.61 9.37
C PHE A 44 4.51 -24.77 9.78
N GLU A 45 5.22 -25.35 8.83
CA GLU A 45 6.19 -26.41 9.07
C GLU A 45 7.60 -25.86 9.31
N GLY A 46 8.46 -26.70 9.90
CA GLY A 46 9.87 -26.38 10.14
C GLY A 46 10.18 -25.75 11.50
N THR A 47 11.41 -25.29 11.62
CA THR A 47 12.01 -24.66 12.79
C THR A 47 11.42 -23.29 13.09
N THR A 48 11.65 -22.74 14.30
CA THR A 48 11.17 -21.39 14.67
C THR A 48 11.65 -20.32 13.68
N ARG A 49 12.87 -20.46 13.14
CA ARG A 49 13.39 -19.56 12.11
C ARG A 49 12.64 -19.69 10.79
N GLU A 50 12.42 -20.91 10.32
CA GLU A 50 11.70 -21.18 9.06
C GLU A 50 10.25 -20.71 9.12
N LYS A 51 9.57 -20.97 10.25
CA LYS A 51 8.22 -20.47 10.51
C LYS A 51 8.19 -18.95 10.54
N PHE A 52 9.09 -18.30 11.28
CA PHE A 52 9.16 -16.84 11.35
C PHE A 52 9.39 -16.21 9.98
N LEU A 53 10.32 -16.75 9.19
CA LEU A 53 10.60 -16.27 7.83
C LEU A 53 9.41 -16.49 6.90
N SER A 54 8.73 -17.64 7.00
CA SER A 54 7.52 -17.94 6.22
C SER A 54 6.40 -16.97 6.54
N ILE A 55 6.14 -16.73 7.83
CA ILE A 55 5.14 -15.77 8.30
C ILE A 55 5.49 -14.35 7.83
N LEU A 56 6.73 -13.90 8.07
CA LEU A 56 7.16 -12.56 7.67
C LEU A 56 7.05 -12.38 6.15
N ARG A 57 7.53 -13.32 5.34
CA ARG A 57 7.51 -13.18 3.87
C ARG A 57 6.12 -13.32 3.26
N GLY A 58 5.26 -14.17 3.84
CA GLY A 58 3.89 -14.40 3.37
C GLY A 58 2.87 -13.37 3.87
N SER A 59 3.26 -12.52 4.84
CA SER A 59 2.39 -11.49 5.41
C SER A 59 2.25 -10.26 4.52
N THR A 60 1.14 -9.54 4.68
CA THR A 60 0.94 -8.23 4.05
C THR A 60 1.95 -7.19 4.57
N PRO A 61 2.23 -6.09 3.84
CA PRO A 61 3.20 -5.07 4.27
C PRO A 61 2.96 -4.52 5.69
N GLY A 62 1.71 -4.30 6.10
CA GLY A 62 1.42 -3.83 7.46
C GLY A 62 1.69 -4.86 8.54
N VAL A 63 1.37 -6.13 8.26
CA VAL A 63 1.69 -7.22 9.17
C VAL A 63 3.22 -7.40 9.24
N GLN A 64 3.93 -7.26 8.11
CA GLN A 64 5.40 -7.25 8.09
C GLN A 64 5.98 -6.13 8.94
N ALA A 65 5.44 -4.91 8.84
CA ALA A 65 5.89 -3.77 9.65
C ALA A 65 5.69 -4.03 11.15
N LYS A 66 4.52 -4.52 11.56
CA LYS A 66 4.25 -4.93 12.95
C LYS A 66 5.21 -6.00 13.44
N ILE A 67 5.53 -7.00 12.61
CA ILE A 67 6.50 -8.05 12.95
C ILE A 67 7.90 -7.45 13.11
N ILE A 68 8.33 -6.55 12.23
CA ILE A 68 9.63 -5.86 12.35
C ILE A 68 9.67 -5.06 13.65
N ARG A 69 8.66 -4.22 13.93
CA ARG A 69 8.61 -3.42 15.16
C ARG A 69 8.58 -4.27 16.43
N GLY A 70 7.78 -5.33 16.44
CA GLY A 70 7.75 -6.27 17.56
C GLY A 70 9.09 -6.95 17.77
N THR A 71 9.82 -7.26 16.69
CA THR A 71 11.19 -7.79 16.77
C THR A 71 12.14 -6.76 17.39
N LEU A 72 12.08 -5.50 16.95
CA LEU A 72 12.90 -4.42 17.52
C LEU A 72 12.61 -4.20 19.01
N ALA A 73 11.34 -4.28 19.42
CA ALA A 73 10.91 -4.15 20.81
C ALA A 73 11.36 -5.35 21.67
N ARG A 74 11.24 -6.57 21.15
CA ARG A 74 11.67 -7.80 21.86
C ARG A 74 13.18 -7.88 22.01
N PHE A 75 13.92 -7.32 21.07
CA PHE A 75 15.38 -7.35 21.00
C PHE A 75 15.95 -5.93 21.01
N PRO A 76 15.93 -5.23 22.17
CA PRO A 76 16.41 -3.87 22.26
C PRO A 76 17.91 -3.80 21.96
N VAL A 77 18.33 -2.65 21.40
CA VAL A 77 19.74 -2.40 21.11
C VAL A 77 20.51 -2.39 22.43
N GLU A 78 19.98 -1.91 23.53
CA GLU A 78 20.67 -1.76 24.81
C GLU A 78 20.91 -3.08 25.55
N HIS A 79 20.40 -4.22 25.04
CA HIS A 79 20.53 -5.50 25.72
C HIS A 79 22.02 -5.90 25.89
N PRO A 80 22.46 -6.30 27.10
CA PRO A 80 23.89 -6.54 27.39
C PRO A 80 24.49 -7.69 26.58
N ASN A 81 23.68 -8.71 26.25
CA ASN A 81 24.12 -9.89 25.48
C ASN A 81 23.64 -9.85 24.01
N ARG A 82 23.60 -8.67 23.39
CA ARG A 82 23.23 -8.54 21.97
C ARG A 82 24.38 -8.99 21.05
N PRO A 83 24.10 -9.42 19.81
CA PRO A 83 25.15 -9.59 18.81
C PRO A 83 25.74 -8.22 18.40
N ASP A 84 27.03 -8.19 18.05
CA ASP A 84 27.74 -6.95 17.64
C ASP A 84 27.08 -6.27 16.43
N THR A 85 26.42 -7.05 15.59
CA THR A 85 25.68 -6.58 14.41
C THR A 85 24.39 -5.82 14.76
N ARG A 86 23.86 -5.95 15.99
CA ARG A 86 22.68 -5.19 16.44
C ARG A 86 23.10 -3.79 16.89
N THR A 87 23.19 -2.88 15.92
CA THR A 87 23.55 -1.48 16.13
C THR A 87 22.34 -0.55 16.03
N TRP A 88 22.50 0.69 16.51
CA TRP A 88 21.51 1.76 16.30
C TRP A 88 21.29 2.06 14.82
N ASP A 89 22.32 1.95 13.99
CA ASP A 89 22.18 2.16 12.54
C ASP A 89 21.26 1.10 11.92
N LEU A 90 21.45 -0.17 12.29
CA LEU A 90 20.59 -1.25 11.81
C LEU A 90 19.17 -1.15 12.38
N PHE A 91 19.02 -0.73 13.64
CA PHE A 91 17.72 -0.41 14.24
C PHE A 91 16.99 0.67 13.43
N ASN A 92 17.68 1.76 13.11
CA ASN A 92 17.13 2.87 12.35
C ASN A 92 16.79 2.46 10.90
N GLU A 93 17.64 1.65 10.25
CA GLU A 93 17.37 1.08 8.92
C GLU A 93 16.08 0.23 8.94
N LEU A 94 15.96 -0.69 9.90
CA LEU A 94 14.79 -1.56 10.04
C LEU A 94 13.53 -0.77 10.43
N THR A 95 13.67 0.26 11.25
CA THR A 95 12.59 1.19 11.58
C THR A 95 12.13 1.94 10.31
N PHE A 96 13.05 2.42 9.49
CA PHE A 96 12.72 3.07 8.22
C PHE A 96 12.05 2.09 7.24
N ILE A 97 12.46 0.83 7.21
CA ILE A 97 11.78 -0.22 6.41
C ILE A 97 10.38 -0.47 6.94
N ALA A 98 10.19 -0.59 8.26
CA ALA A 98 8.88 -0.74 8.88
C ALA A 98 7.99 0.48 8.58
N ASP A 99 8.52 1.69 8.73
CA ASP A 99 7.84 2.93 8.34
C ASP A 99 7.48 2.93 6.86
N ARG A 100 8.33 2.43 5.97
CA ARG A 100 8.05 2.32 4.53
C ARG A 100 6.96 1.29 4.25
N LEU A 101 6.98 0.14 4.91
CA LEU A 101 5.98 -0.92 4.77
C LEU A 101 4.63 -0.49 5.35
N GLU A 102 4.65 0.28 6.44
CA GLU A 102 3.50 1.01 6.94
C GLU A 102 3.12 2.14 6.00
N LYS A 103 4.04 2.84 5.34
CA LYS A 103 3.74 3.91 4.38
C LYS A 103 3.27 3.41 3.02
N VAL A 104 3.58 2.16 2.66
CA VAL A 104 2.87 1.43 1.61
C VAL A 104 1.41 1.23 2.01
N LEU A 105 1.08 1.27 3.32
CA LEU A 105 -0.28 1.41 3.85
C LEU A 105 -0.71 2.86 4.20
N THR A 106 0.21 3.81 4.46
CA THR A 106 -0.09 5.25 4.67
C THR A 106 0.08 6.06 3.38
N VAL A 107 -0.04 5.36 2.27
CA VAL A 107 -0.71 5.79 1.07
C VAL A 107 -2.20 5.58 1.37
N GLY A 108 -2.79 6.50 2.14
CA GLY A 108 -4.22 6.51 2.47
C GLY A 108 -4.50 6.27 3.95
N SER A 109 -5.03 7.30 4.61
CA SER A 109 -5.84 7.13 5.80
C SER A 109 -7.11 6.41 5.38
N VAL A 110 -7.08 5.10 5.42
CA VAL A 110 -8.17 4.23 5.01
C VAL A 110 -9.54 4.74 5.53
N PRO A 111 -10.52 5.02 4.65
CA PRO A 111 -11.75 5.69 5.02
C PRO A 111 -12.76 4.65 5.52
N ASN A 112 -13.75 5.11 6.29
CA ASN A 112 -14.90 4.30 6.70
C ASN A 112 -15.95 4.18 5.58
N PHE A 113 -15.54 3.67 4.40
CA PHE A 113 -16.34 2.78 3.55
C PHE A 113 -15.53 2.27 2.33
N SER A 114 -15.75 0.99 1.99
CA SER A 114 -15.20 0.22 0.85
C SER A 114 -13.68 0.00 0.79
N ARG A 115 -13.04 0.00 1.97
CA ARG A 115 -11.72 -0.59 2.22
C ARG A 115 -11.42 -1.80 1.37
N GLU A 116 -12.30 -2.78 1.42
CA GLU A 116 -12.07 -4.09 0.84
C GLU A 116 -12.13 -4.00 -0.69
N ALA A 117 -13.02 -3.20 -1.26
CA ALA A 117 -13.17 -3.06 -2.70
C ALA A 117 -12.04 -2.23 -3.33
N VAL A 118 -11.65 -1.11 -2.69
CA VAL A 118 -10.54 -0.27 -3.17
C VAL A 118 -9.21 -1.00 -2.96
N THR A 119 -8.99 -1.62 -1.81
CA THR A 119 -7.77 -2.42 -1.55
C THR A 119 -7.71 -3.64 -2.45
N ALA A 120 -8.79 -4.40 -2.62
CA ALA A 120 -8.81 -5.55 -3.53
C ALA A 120 -8.54 -5.12 -4.97
N ALA A 121 -9.08 -3.98 -5.41
CA ALA A 121 -8.90 -3.54 -6.78
C ALA A 121 -7.53 -2.87 -7.03
N LEU A 122 -6.92 -2.24 -6.03
CA LEU A 122 -5.51 -1.82 -6.06
C LEU A 122 -4.56 -3.03 -6.10
N LEU A 123 -4.82 -4.05 -5.28
CA LEU A 123 -4.08 -5.33 -5.30
C LEU A 123 -4.21 -6.02 -6.66
N GLU A 124 -5.39 -5.96 -7.26
CA GLU A 124 -5.65 -6.58 -8.54
C GLU A 124 -4.99 -5.83 -9.70
N ALA A 125 -4.89 -4.49 -9.62
CA ALA A 125 -4.06 -3.70 -10.54
C ALA A 125 -2.57 -4.04 -10.39
N GLU A 126 -2.08 -4.22 -9.16
CA GLU A 126 -0.69 -4.64 -8.89
C GLU A 126 -0.38 -6.03 -9.47
N LYS A 127 -1.32 -6.99 -9.35
CA LYS A 127 -1.18 -8.30 -10.00
C LYS A 127 -1.10 -8.18 -11.53
N ALA A 128 -1.97 -7.38 -12.14
CA ALA A 128 -1.97 -7.19 -13.59
C ALA A 128 -0.65 -6.58 -14.09
N GLN A 129 -0.03 -5.68 -13.31
CA GLN A 129 1.32 -5.17 -13.60
C GLN A 129 2.38 -6.27 -13.47
N ALA A 130 2.34 -7.06 -12.40
CA ALA A 130 3.29 -8.15 -12.17
C ALA A 130 3.21 -9.28 -13.23
N GLU A 131 2.04 -9.45 -13.84
CA GLU A 131 1.78 -10.43 -14.91
C GLU A 131 2.18 -9.93 -16.31
N GLY A 132 2.74 -8.72 -16.43
CA GLY A 132 3.12 -8.15 -17.72
C GLY A 132 1.90 -7.75 -18.58
N ASN A 133 0.81 -7.31 -17.95
CA ASN A 133 -0.38 -6.79 -18.62
C ASN A 133 -0.60 -5.28 -18.31
N PRO A 134 0.19 -4.37 -18.94
CA PRO A 134 0.10 -2.92 -18.73
C PRO A 134 -1.30 -2.35 -18.98
N ILE A 135 -1.98 -2.83 -20.03
CA ILE A 135 -3.32 -2.34 -20.41
C ILE A 135 -4.35 -2.78 -19.37
N GLY A 136 -4.33 -4.06 -18.98
CA GLY A 136 -5.21 -4.57 -17.93
C GLY A 136 -5.00 -3.87 -16.59
N ALA A 137 -3.77 -3.45 -16.28
CA ALA A 137 -3.48 -2.65 -15.10
C ALA A 137 -4.14 -1.26 -15.17
N VAL A 138 -4.04 -0.56 -16.31
CA VAL A 138 -4.67 0.75 -16.52
C VAL A 138 -6.19 0.66 -16.43
N ASP A 139 -6.81 -0.33 -17.06
CA ASP A 139 -8.26 -0.54 -17.02
C ASP A 139 -8.78 -0.80 -15.61
N ARG A 140 -8.05 -1.63 -14.84
CA ARG A 140 -8.37 -1.91 -13.44
C ARG A 140 -8.25 -0.63 -12.61
N MET A 141 -7.16 0.13 -12.74
CA MET A 141 -6.98 1.39 -12.01
C MET A 141 -8.05 2.43 -12.35
N HIS A 142 -8.44 2.55 -13.61
CA HIS A 142 -9.54 3.42 -14.02
C HIS A 142 -10.86 2.99 -13.38
N THR A 143 -11.15 1.69 -13.36
CA THR A 143 -12.36 1.13 -12.74
C THR A 143 -12.38 1.42 -11.23
N VAL A 144 -11.24 1.29 -10.55
CA VAL A 144 -11.10 1.59 -9.12
C VAL A 144 -11.46 3.04 -8.82
N ILE A 145 -10.78 3.98 -9.49
CA ILE A 145 -11.00 5.40 -9.19
C ILE A 145 -12.41 5.86 -9.57
N HIS A 146 -12.98 5.33 -10.65
CA HIS A 146 -14.37 5.62 -11.00
C HIS A 146 -15.34 5.15 -9.93
N GLY A 147 -15.25 3.88 -9.52
CA GLY A 147 -16.09 3.33 -8.45
C GLY A 147 -15.92 4.07 -7.12
N TYR A 148 -14.69 4.42 -6.75
CA TYR A 148 -14.41 5.19 -5.55
C TYR A 148 -15.06 6.58 -5.58
N LEU A 149 -14.88 7.34 -6.67
CA LEU A 149 -15.45 8.70 -6.77
C LEU A 149 -16.98 8.67 -6.76
N ILE A 150 -17.61 7.68 -7.43
CA ILE A 150 -19.06 7.43 -7.35
C ILE A 150 -19.48 7.14 -5.91
N SER A 151 -18.75 6.28 -5.20
CA SER A 151 -19.04 5.95 -3.80
C SER A 151 -18.99 7.18 -2.90
N VAL A 152 -17.96 8.02 -3.06
CA VAL A 152 -17.83 9.28 -2.30
C VAL A 152 -19.01 10.21 -2.59
N CYS A 153 -19.37 10.40 -3.87
CA CYS A 153 -20.50 11.24 -4.22
C CYS A 153 -21.82 10.70 -3.63
N ASN A 154 -22.05 9.39 -3.64
CA ASN A 154 -23.23 8.78 -3.02
C ASN A 154 -23.25 8.96 -1.49
N GLN A 155 -22.12 8.79 -0.81
CA GLN A 155 -22.05 8.89 0.66
C GLN A 155 -22.27 10.30 1.18
N LEU A 156 -21.84 11.29 0.41
CA LEU A 156 -21.92 12.70 0.77
C LEU A 156 -23.13 13.40 0.11
N ASP A 157 -24.02 12.63 -0.52
CA ASP A 157 -25.20 13.11 -1.24
C ASP A 157 -24.88 14.20 -2.28
N PHE A 158 -23.73 14.08 -2.96
CA PHE A 158 -23.36 14.98 -4.05
C PHE A 158 -24.06 14.59 -5.35
N VAL A 159 -24.66 15.58 -6.02
CA VAL A 159 -25.34 15.39 -7.30
C VAL A 159 -24.34 14.97 -8.38
N HIS A 160 -24.57 13.79 -8.97
CA HIS A 160 -23.75 13.20 -10.03
C HIS A 160 -24.56 12.21 -10.87
N ASN A 161 -24.05 11.82 -12.05
CA ASN A 161 -24.56 10.67 -12.80
C ASN A 161 -23.59 9.50 -12.70
N LYS A 162 -24.10 8.27 -12.82
CA LYS A 162 -23.27 7.04 -12.79
C LYS A 162 -22.30 6.98 -13.97
N GLU A 163 -22.67 7.61 -15.09
CA GLU A 163 -21.90 7.67 -16.33
C GLU A 163 -20.94 8.87 -16.38
N ASP A 164 -20.89 9.69 -15.33
CA ASP A 164 -19.97 10.83 -15.28
C ASP A 164 -18.51 10.34 -15.32
N THR A 165 -17.67 11.07 -16.06
CA THR A 165 -16.23 10.75 -16.17
C THR A 165 -15.51 10.94 -14.84
N ILE A 166 -14.38 10.27 -14.65
CA ILE A 166 -13.55 10.41 -13.45
C ILE A 166 -13.13 11.87 -13.20
N SER A 167 -12.86 12.65 -14.25
CA SER A 167 -12.55 14.08 -14.15
C SER A 167 -13.78 14.89 -13.67
N LYS A 168 -14.98 14.58 -14.18
CA LYS A 168 -16.21 15.26 -13.76
C LYS A 168 -16.56 14.94 -12.31
N LEU A 169 -16.48 13.68 -11.90
CA LEU A 169 -16.72 13.26 -10.51
C LEU A 169 -15.71 13.89 -9.55
N PHE A 170 -14.42 13.93 -9.92
CA PHE A 170 -13.40 14.61 -9.14
C PHE A 170 -13.71 16.11 -8.94
N LYS A 171 -14.16 16.80 -10.01
CA LYS A 171 -14.59 18.20 -9.94
C LYS A 171 -15.80 18.38 -9.00
N VAL A 172 -16.75 17.45 -9.01
CA VAL A 172 -17.90 17.47 -8.09
C VAL A 172 -17.41 17.40 -6.64
N ILE A 173 -16.55 16.44 -6.31
CA ILE A 173 -16.02 16.30 -4.95
C ILE A 173 -15.26 17.56 -4.52
N ARG A 174 -14.37 18.09 -5.37
CA ARG A 174 -13.59 19.30 -5.07
C ARG A 174 -14.47 20.52 -4.76
N ARG A 175 -15.61 20.64 -5.46
CA ARG A 175 -16.52 21.79 -5.35
C ARG A 175 -17.51 21.69 -4.20
N ASN A 176 -17.72 20.51 -3.63
CA ASN A 176 -18.74 20.30 -2.61
C ASN A 176 -18.16 19.85 -1.26
N HIS A 177 -16.98 19.22 -1.23
CA HIS A 177 -16.42 18.70 0.02
C HIS A 177 -15.80 19.80 0.89
N PRO A 178 -16.28 20.02 2.14
CA PRO A 178 -15.89 21.18 2.95
C PRO A 178 -14.39 21.28 3.26
N LYS A 179 -13.71 20.16 3.53
CA LYS A 179 -12.27 20.14 3.84
C LYS A 179 -11.41 20.38 2.60
N ILE A 180 -11.90 20.04 1.40
CA ILE A 180 -11.19 20.29 0.13
C ILE A 180 -11.47 21.73 -0.36
N LEU A 181 -12.70 22.21 -0.21
CA LEU A 181 -13.08 23.59 -0.50
C LEU A 181 -12.23 24.61 0.27
N LYS A 182 -11.92 24.34 1.55
CA LYS A 182 -11.03 25.19 2.36
C LYS A 182 -9.63 25.36 1.73
N GLU A 183 -9.13 24.34 1.03
CA GLU A 183 -7.83 24.39 0.33
C GLU A 183 -7.90 25.19 -0.98
N ASN A 184 -9.09 25.39 -1.58
CA ASN A 184 -9.22 26.23 -2.78
C ASN A 184 -8.88 27.71 -2.51
N GLY A 185 -8.77 28.13 -1.24
CA GLY A 185 -8.24 29.45 -0.89
C GLY A 185 -6.73 29.59 -1.13
N ASN A 186 -6.00 28.49 -1.35
CA ASN A 186 -4.59 28.49 -1.73
C ASN A 186 -4.46 28.39 -3.27
N PRO A 187 -3.98 29.44 -3.95
CA PRO A 187 -3.88 29.46 -5.42
C PRO A 187 -3.00 28.34 -6.00
N ASN A 188 -2.01 27.87 -5.25
CA ASN A 188 -1.13 26.77 -5.69
C ASN A 188 -1.86 25.42 -5.61
N MET A 189 -2.68 25.21 -4.58
CA MET A 189 -3.51 24.01 -4.46
C MET A 189 -4.61 23.99 -5.53
N GLU A 190 -5.22 25.13 -5.81
CA GLU A 190 -6.22 25.21 -6.88
C GLU A 190 -5.59 24.89 -8.26
N LYS A 191 -4.40 25.44 -8.56
CA LYS A 191 -3.64 25.07 -9.76
C LYS A 191 -3.36 23.56 -9.80
N LEU A 192 -2.92 22.98 -8.69
CA LEU A 192 -2.65 21.55 -8.60
C LEU A 192 -3.90 20.69 -8.87
N PHE A 193 -5.05 21.05 -8.30
CA PHE A 193 -6.30 20.32 -8.55
C PHE A 193 -6.81 20.45 -9.99
N ASN A 194 -6.61 21.61 -10.61
CA ASN A 194 -6.93 21.78 -12.02
C ASN A 194 -6.01 20.90 -12.89
N SER A 195 -4.71 20.80 -12.56
CA SER A 195 -3.79 19.86 -13.20
C SER A 195 -4.24 18.41 -13.04
N PHE A 196 -4.63 17.98 -11.83
CA PHE A 196 -5.18 16.63 -11.64
C PHE A 196 -6.46 16.39 -12.42
N SER A 197 -7.35 17.38 -12.52
CA SER A 197 -8.56 17.29 -13.33
C SER A 197 -8.22 17.07 -14.81
N ASN A 198 -7.20 17.75 -15.33
CA ASN A 198 -6.73 17.60 -16.71
C ASN A 198 -6.05 16.24 -16.92
N ILE A 199 -5.26 15.77 -15.95
CA ILE A 199 -4.65 14.44 -16.01
C ILE A 199 -5.74 13.35 -16.05
N LEU A 200 -6.72 13.40 -15.14
CA LEU A 200 -7.84 12.46 -15.11
C LEU A 200 -8.65 12.48 -16.42
N ASP A 201 -8.77 13.64 -17.06
CA ASP A 201 -9.42 13.75 -18.37
C ASP A 201 -8.60 13.03 -19.46
N ALA A 202 -7.28 13.23 -19.47
CA ALA A 202 -6.35 12.58 -20.39
C ALA A 202 -6.25 11.06 -20.21
N LEU A 203 -6.62 10.51 -19.05
CA LEU A 203 -6.69 9.05 -18.85
C LEU A 203 -7.86 8.38 -19.60
N SER A 204 -8.93 9.12 -19.90
CA SER A 204 -10.11 8.59 -20.58
C SER A 204 -9.81 8.07 -22.00
N PRO A 205 -9.10 8.81 -22.87
CA PRO A 205 -8.70 8.30 -24.19
C PRO A 205 -7.62 7.22 -24.11
N ILE A 206 -6.75 7.20 -23.08
CA ILE A 206 -5.75 6.13 -22.92
C ILE A 206 -6.42 4.77 -22.73
N ARG A 207 -7.52 4.72 -21.96
CA ARG A 207 -8.40 3.55 -21.87
C ARG A 207 -9.03 3.20 -23.22
N ASN A 208 -9.60 4.18 -23.91
CA ASN A 208 -10.40 3.96 -25.13
C ASN A 208 -9.55 3.61 -26.36
N ASN A 209 -8.35 4.17 -26.51
CA ASN A 209 -7.39 3.86 -27.58
C ASN A 209 -6.65 2.53 -27.36
N SER A 210 -6.75 1.97 -26.15
CA SER A 210 -6.24 0.62 -25.84
C SER A 210 -7.26 -0.48 -26.09
N SER A 211 -8.52 -0.13 -26.44
CA SER A 211 -9.53 -1.08 -26.85
C SER A 211 -9.31 -1.47 -28.32
N LEU A 212 -9.32 -2.78 -28.59
CA LEU A 212 -8.98 -3.48 -29.84
C LEU A 212 -9.75 -3.06 -31.12
N ALA A 213 -10.46 -1.94 -31.15
CA ALA A 213 -11.36 -1.54 -32.24
C ALA A 213 -10.68 -0.77 -33.38
N HIS A 214 -9.44 -0.27 -33.19
CA HIS A 214 -8.66 0.35 -34.26
C HIS A 214 -7.18 -0.05 -34.16
N PRO A 215 -6.49 -0.28 -35.29
CA PRO A 215 -5.07 -0.59 -35.32
C PRO A 215 -4.27 0.69 -35.04
N ASN A 216 -4.30 1.17 -33.80
CA ASN A 216 -3.45 2.25 -33.35
C ASN A 216 -2.17 1.64 -32.77
N SER A 217 -1.07 1.97 -33.44
CA SER A 217 0.28 1.43 -33.30
C SER A 217 1.03 1.86 -32.03
N GLU A 218 0.34 2.21 -30.95
CA GLU A 218 0.97 2.55 -29.66
C GLU A 218 0.13 1.99 -28.50
N LEU A 219 0.38 0.71 -28.19
CA LEU A 219 -0.05 0.10 -26.93
C LEU A 219 0.61 0.87 -25.77
N VAL A 220 -0.11 1.06 -24.66
CA VAL A 220 0.46 1.62 -23.42
C VAL A 220 1.60 0.72 -22.96
N GLY A 221 2.82 1.27 -22.93
CA GLY A 221 4.00 0.58 -22.43
C GLY A 221 3.93 0.34 -20.92
N GLU A 222 4.80 -0.54 -20.42
CA GLU A 222 4.88 -0.86 -18.99
C GLU A 222 5.17 0.39 -18.15
N ALA A 223 6.08 1.25 -18.60
CA ALA A 223 6.43 2.49 -17.91
C ALA A 223 5.24 3.46 -17.83
N GLU A 224 4.47 3.62 -18.91
CA GLU A 224 3.28 4.45 -18.95
C GLU A 224 2.17 3.90 -18.07
N ALA A 225 1.96 2.57 -18.05
CA ALA A 225 0.98 1.94 -17.16
C ALA A 225 1.34 2.12 -15.68
N ILE A 226 2.64 2.07 -15.34
CA ILE A 226 3.14 2.37 -14.00
C ILE A 226 2.86 3.84 -13.65
N LEU A 227 3.15 4.78 -14.56
CA LEU A 227 2.88 6.21 -14.36
C LEU A 227 1.39 6.48 -14.11
N VAL A 228 0.51 5.94 -14.95
CA VAL A 228 -0.95 6.09 -14.80
C VAL A 228 -1.41 5.53 -13.45
N SER A 229 -0.94 4.32 -13.10
CA SER A 229 -1.31 3.67 -11.85
C SER A 229 -0.88 4.49 -10.63
N ASN A 230 0.37 4.98 -10.61
CA ASN A 230 0.88 5.80 -9.51
C ASN A 230 0.18 7.15 -9.42
N THR A 231 -0.23 7.72 -10.55
CA THR A 231 -0.99 8.97 -10.59
C THR A 231 -2.38 8.80 -9.97
N ILE A 232 -3.12 7.76 -10.37
CA ILE A 232 -4.43 7.43 -9.78
C ILE A 232 -4.28 7.16 -8.28
N ARG A 233 -3.25 6.41 -7.88
CA ARG A 233 -2.96 6.12 -6.48
C ARG A 233 -2.74 7.39 -5.67
N THR A 234 -1.97 8.34 -6.20
CA THR A 234 -1.71 9.64 -5.56
C THR A 234 -3.02 10.42 -5.31
N ILE A 235 -3.93 10.42 -6.29
CA ILE A 235 -5.22 11.10 -6.17
C ILE A 235 -6.10 10.43 -5.13
N LEU A 236 -6.20 9.10 -5.17
CA LEU A 236 -6.98 8.31 -4.20
C LEU A 236 -6.51 8.58 -2.77
N GLN A 237 -5.20 8.52 -2.52
CA GLN A 237 -4.61 8.81 -1.21
C GLN A 237 -4.98 10.18 -0.66
N TYR A 238 -4.90 11.20 -1.52
CA TYR A 238 -5.18 12.56 -1.10
C TYR A 238 -6.65 12.72 -0.71
N LEU A 239 -7.56 12.24 -1.56
CA LEU A 239 -9.00 12.28 -1.30
C LEU A 239 -9.33 11.53 -0.01
N ASP A 240 -8.74 10.35 0.15
CA ASP A 240 -8.89 9.50 1.31
C ASP A 240 -8.44 10.17 2.61
N SER A 241 -7.29 10.85 2.59
CA SER A 241 -6.79 11.61 3.74
C SER A 241 -7.68 12.79 4.15
N LYS A 242 -8.55 13.26 3.24
CA LYS A 242 -9.39 14.43 3.47
C LYS A 242 -10.82 14.06 3.80
N ILE A 243 -11.40 13.03 3.21
CA ILE A 243 -12.83 12.69 3.34
C ILE A 243 -13.09 12.06 4.71
#